data_AF-A0A937P8Z4-F1
#
_entry.id   AF-A0A937P8Z4-F1
#
_cell.length_a   1.000
_cell.length_b   1.000
_cell.length_c   1.000
_cell.angle_alpha   90.00
_cell.angle_beta   90.00
_cell.angle_gamma   90.00
#
_symmetry.space_group_name_H-M   'P 1'
#
loop_
_entity.id
_entity.type
_entity.pdbx_description
1 polymer ?
#
loop_
_entity_poly.entity_id
_entity_poly.type
_entity_poly.pdbx_seq_one_letter_code
_entity_poly.pdbx_strand_id
1 'polypeptide(L)'
;EYENGRFLLPPDDAIKPYRDKTIIESAFRDIKSFIEIVPIGVWTNKHVKAHFTICVLAYFINRMICLRLHHNQGDLTKDVITHQSAYKILSEGSIDKIRIKNVAVQGFKLSGLNERIYEIVKRLKMPEITRVKHVMD
;
A
#
# COMPACT_ATOMS: atom_id res chain seq x y z
N GLU A 1 -14.44 26.74 24.47
CA GLU A 1 -15.14 27.80 25.21
C GLU A 1 -15.36 27.34 26.65
N TYR A 2 -15.07 28.22 27.62
CA TYR A 2 -15.23 27.97 29.05
C TYR A 2 -16.41 28.81 29.53
N GLU A 3 -17.50 28.17 29.92
CA GLU A 3 -18.61 28.85 30.58
C GLU A 3 -18.80 28.23 31.96
N ASN A 4 -18.98 29.08 32.99
CA ASN A 4 -19.27 28.69 34.37
C ASN A 4 -18.30 27.65 34.97
N GLY A 5 -17.00 27.77 34.69
CA GLY A 5 -15.97 26.95 35.32
C GLY A 5 -15.96 25.47 34.92
N ARG A 6 -16.70 25.09 33.87
CA ARG A 6 -16.68 23.75 33.28
C ARG A 6 -16.32 23.85 31.80
N PHE A 7 -15.52 22.91 31.32
CA PHE A 7 -15.30 22.74 29.90
C PHE A 7 -16.62 22.30 29.25
N LEU A 8 -17.04 22.98 28.19
CA LEU A 8 -18.26 22.64 27.43
C LEU A 8 -18.16 21.27 26.74
N LEU A 9 -16.95 20.74 26.57
CA LEU A 9 -16.67 19.43 26.00
C LEU A 9 -15.74 18.65 26.92
N PRO A 10 -16.00 17.35 27.16
CA PRO A 10 -15.05 16.46 27.82
C PRO A 10 -13.69 16.48 27.10
N PRO A 11 -12.56 16.39 27.83
CA PRO A 11 -11.23 16.39 27.23
C PRO A 11 -11.05 15.36 26.12
N ASP A 12 -11.61 14.16 26.27
CA ASP A 12 -11.53 13.11 25.25
C ASP A 12 -12.23 13.51 23.94
N ASP A 13 -13.36 14.21 24.03
CA ASP A 13 -14.10 14.69 22.86
C ASP A 13 -13.46 15.92 22.23
N ALA A 14 -12.76 16.74 23.03
CA ALA A 14 -11.95 17.83 22.52
C ALA A 14 -10.70 17.33 21.78
N ILE A 15 -10.11 16.18 22.17
CA ILE A 15 -8.86 15.64 21.60
C ILE A 15 -9.08 14.91 20.27
N LYS A 16 -10.22 14.24 20.08
CA LYS A 16 -10.51 13.45 18.86
C LYS A 16 -10.30 14.23 17.55
N PRO A 17 -10.85 15.45 17.36
CA PRO A 17 -10.64 16.22 16.14
C PRO A 17 -9.17 16.54 15.84
N TYR A 18 -8.35 16.77 16.87
CA TYR A 18 -6.91 17.03 16.69
C TYR A 18 -6.16 15.77 16.22
N ARG A 19 -6.55 14.59 16.72
CA ARG A 19 -5.98 13.32 16.25
C ARG A 19 -6.36 13.05 14.81
N ASP A 20 -7.63 13.24 14.45
CA ASP A 20 -8.11 13.06 13.08
C ASP A 20 -7.40 14.02 12.11
N LYS A 21 -7.25 15.29 12.50
CA LYS A 21 -6.46 16.27 11.75
C LYS A 21 -5.04 15.79 11.52
N THR A 22 -4.38 15.28 12.56
CA THR A 22 -2.99 14.79 12.47
C THR A 22 -2.87 13.61 11.51
N ILE A 23 -3.84 12.69 11.54
CA ILE A 23 -3.89 11.54 10.62
C ILE A 23 -4.02 12.03 9.18
N ILE A 24 -4.91 12.99 8.94
CA ILE A 24 -5.14 13.58 7.61
C ILE A 24 -3.88 14.30 7.11
N GLU A 25 -3.26 15.14 7.94
CA GLU A 25 -2.03 15.86 7.58
C GLU A 25 -0.87 14.92 7.29
N SER A 26 -0.74 13.83 8.07
CA SER A 26 0.25 12.79 7.84
C SER A 26 0.02 12.10 6.48
N ALA A 27 -1.22 11.73 6.16
CA ALA A 27 -1.57 11.15 4.86
C ALA A 27 -1.26 12.10 3.69
N PHE A 28 -1.58 13.39 3.82
CA PHE A 28 -1.24 14.38 2.79
C PHE A 28 0.26 14.60 2.63
N ARG A 29 1.03 14.51 3.72
CA ARG A 29 2.50 14.57 3.67
C ARG A 29 3.08 13.39 2.90
N ASP A 30 2.60 12.18 3.19
CA ASP A 30 3.04 10.95 2.52
C ASP A 30 2.71 10.99 1.01
N ILE A 31 1.50 11.44 0.66
CA ILE A 31 1.07 11.61 -0.73
C ILE A 31 1.96 12.62 -1.46
N LYS A 32 2.28 13.75 -0.83
CA LYS A 32 3.15 14.78 -1.44
C LYS A 32 4.59 14.31 -1.60
N SER A 33 5.12 13.55 -0.64
CA SER A 33 6.52 13.14 -0.61
C SER A 33 6.82 11.91 -1.46
N PHE A 34 5.94 10.91 -1.47
CA PHE A 34 6.21 9.62 -2.13
C PHE A 34 5.52 9.50 -3.49
N ILE A 35 4.32 10.04 -3.61
CA ILE A 35 3.51 9.93 -4.83
C ILE A 35 3.69 11.18 -5.72
N GLU A 36 4.49 12.14 -5.26
CA GLU A 36 4.86 13.36 -5.99
C GLU A 36 3.63 14.03 -6.61
N ILE A 37 2.60 14.29 -5.79
CA ILE A 37 1.28 14.75 -6.28
C ILE A 37 1.31 16.08 -7.05
N VAL A 38 2.45 16.78 -7.11
CA VAL A 38 2.62 18.00 -7.89
C VAL A 38 2.30 17.67 -9.36
N PRO A 39 1.18 18.14 -9.89
CA PRO A 39 0.77 17.78 -11.23
C PRO A 39 1.69 18.48 -12.24
N ILE A 40 2.46 17.72 -13.03
CA ILE A 40 3.20 18.28 -14.17
C ILE A 40 2.29 18.19 -15.40
N GLY A 41 1.75 19.31 -15.85
CA GLY A 41 1.07 19.41 -17.16
C GLY A 41 -0.39 18.98 -17.23
N VAL A 42 -1.15 18.98 -16.11
CA VAL A 42 -2.61 18.79 -16.12
C VAL A 42 -3.35 20.09 -15.82
N TRP A 43 -4.24 20.49 -16.72
CA TRP A 43 -4.90 21.81 -16.68
C TRP A 43 -6.43 21.73 -16.66
N THR A 44 -7.00 20.56 -16.97
CA THR A 44 -8.45 20.35 -16.95
C THR A 44 -8.91 19.81 -15.61
N ASN A 45 -10.08 20.27 -15.15
CA ASN A 45 -10.70 19.77 -13.92
C ASN A 45 -10.83 18.24 -13.88
N LYS A 46 -11.07 17.60 -15.04
CA LYS A 46 -11.17 16.14 -15.15
C LYS A 46 -9.82 15.46 -14.89
N HIS A 47 -8.73 15.94 -15.49
CA HIS A 47 -7.40 15.38 -15.28
C HIS A 47 -6.90 15.58 -13.86
N VAL A 48 -7.15 16.75 -13.28
CA VAL A 48 -6.83 17.03 -11.87
C VAL A 48 -7.52 16.01 -10.97
N LYS A 49 -8.85 15.84 -11.09
CA LYS A 49 -9.60 14.86 -10.28
C LYS A 49 -9.08 13.42 -10.46
N ALA A 50 -8.77 13.01 -11.69
CA ALA A 50 -8.24 11.68 -11.97
C ALA A 50 -6.87 11.46 -11.31
N HIS A 51 -5.95 12.43 -11.45
CA HIS A 51 -4.62 12.39 -10.83
C HIS A 51 -4.71 12.23 -9.32
N PHE A 52 -5.46 13.10 -8.64
CA PHE A 52 -5.68 13.02 -7.20
C PHE A 52 -6.28 11.68 -6.78
N THR A 53 -7.21 11.13 -7.55
CA THR A 53 -7.82 9.82 -7.27
C THR A 53 -6.77 8.70 -7.31
N ILE A 54 -5.94 8.66 -8.36
CA ILE A 54 -4.87 7.66 -8.49
C ILE A 54 -3.85 7.81 -7.36
N CYS A 55 -3.49 9.05 -6.99
CA CYS A 55 -2.55 9.28 -5.89
C CYS A 55 -3.09 8.77 -4.55
N VAL A 56 -4.36 9.03 -4.25
CA VAL A 56 -5.01 8.54 -3.03
C VAL A 56 -5.09 7.01 -3.03
N LEU A 57 -5.40 6.38 -4.17
CA LEU A 57 -5.39 4.91 -4.29
C LEU A 57 -4.01 4.32 -4.06
N ALA A 58 -2.97 4.90 -4.66
CA ALA A 58 -1.58 4.48 -4.47
C ALA A 58 -1.15 4.61 -2.99
N TYR A 59 -1.57 5.68 -2.30
CA TYR A 59 -1.36 5.84 -0.87
C TYR A 59 -1.99 4.71 -0.06
N PHE A 60 -3.25 4.37 -0.34
CA PHE A 60 -3.92 3.27 0.35
C PHE A 60 -3.21 1.93 0.13
N ILE A 61 -2.72 1.67 -1.08
CA ILE A 61 -1.93 0.45 -1.37
C ILE A 61 -0.65 0.44 -0.53
N ASN A 62 0.12 1.52 -0.53
CA ASN A 62 1.34 1.63 0.27
C ASN A 62 1.07 1.45 1.76
N ARG A 63 0.01 2.09 2.28
CA ARG A 63 -0.40 1.99 3.68
C ARG A 63 -0.82 0.57 4.03
N MET A 64 -1.57 -0.09 3.15
CA MET A 64 -1.99 -1.48 3.31
C MET A 64 -0.78 -2.43 3.34
N ILE A 65 0.22 -2.22 2.48
CA ILE A 65 1.48 -2.96 2.50
C ILE A 65 2.18 -2.80 3.86
N CYS A 66 2.41 -1.56 4.32
CA CYS A 66 3.05 -1.32 5.62
C CYS A 66 2.28 -2.00 6.77
N LEU A 67 0.95 -1.86 6.80
CA LEU A 67 0.10 -2.47 7.83
C LEU A 67 0.23 -4.01 7.84
N ARG A 68 0.23 -4.65 6.66
CA ARG A 68 0.40 -6.10 6.56
C ARG A 68 1.79 -6.57 6.99
N LEU A 69 2.83 -5.82 6.64
CA LEU A 69 4.20 -6.12 7.07
C LEU A 69 4.36 -5.99 8.58
N HIS A 70 3.74 -4.98 9.21
CA HIS A 70 3.76 -4.82 10.66
C HIS A 70 2.96 -5.91 11.38
N HIS A 71 1.77 -6.26 10.87
CA HIS A 71 0.90 -7.23 11.50
C HIS A 71 1.41 -8.68 11.36
N ASN A 72 1.99 -9.00 10.20
CA ASN A 72 2.52 -10.33 9.92
C ASN A 72 4.05 -10.24 9.91
N GLN A 73 4.67 -10.40 11.07
CA GLN A 73 6.13 -10.43 11.17
C GLN A 73 6.67 -11.74 10.59
N GLY A 74 7.74 -11.64 9.80
CA GLY A 74 8.48 -12.82 9.34
C GLY A 74 9.80 -12.96 10.07
N ASP A 75 10.58 -13.99 9.76
CA ASP A 75 11.84 -14.24 10.46
C ASP A 75 13.05 -13.60 9.78
N LEU A 76 13.16 -13.73 8.45
CA LEU A 76 14.27 -13.20 7.66
C LEU A 76 14.08 -11.71 7.29
N THR A 77 12.85 -11.19 7.38
CA THR A 77 12.50 -9.85 6.87
C THR A 77 11.92 -8.93 7.95
N LYS A 78 12.24 -9.16 9.24
CA LYS A 78 11.73 -8.35 10.37
C LYS A 78 11.93 -6.85 10.22
N ASP A 79 13.06 -6.46 9.62
CA ASP A 79 13.46 -5.09 9.33
C ASP A 79 12.63 -4.44 8.21
N VAL A 80 11.94 -5.26 7.40
CA VAL A 80 11.13 -4.80 6.27
C VAL A 80 9.73 -4.45 6.76
N ILE A 81 9.54 -3.19 7.12
CA ILE A 81 8.25 -2.64 7.61
C ILE A 81 7.66 -1.56 6.70
N THR A 82 8.46 -1.00 5.79
CA THR A 82 8.03 0.07 4.88
C THR A 82 7.71 -0.48 3.49
N HIS A 83 6.82 0.19 2.77
CA HIS A 83 6.49 -0.15 1.38
C HIS A 83 7.72 -0.05 0.46
N GLN A 84 8.62 0.93 0.68
CA GLN A 84 9.84 1.11 -0.10
C GLN A 84 10.80 -0.10 0.01
N SER A 85 11.06 -0.58 1.22
CA SER A 85 11.94 -1.74 1.42
C SER A 85 11.32 -3.02 0.87
N ALA A 86 9.99 -3.16 0.98
CA ALA A 86 9.27 -4.24 0.33
C ALA A 86 9.38 -4.18 -1.20
N TYR A 87 9.20 -3.01 -1.83
CA TYR A 87 9.38 -2.84 -3.27
C TYR A 87 10.79 -3.15 -3.73
N LYS A 88 11.81 -2.74 -2.97
CA LYS A 88 13.20 -3.05 -3.27
C LYS A 88 13.44 -4.56 -3.34
N ILE A 89 12.97 -5.31 -2.34
CA ILE A 89 13.12 -6.77 -2.32
C ILE A 89 12.31 -7.43 -3.44
N LEU A 90 11.06 -6.98 -3.65
CA LEU A 90 10.23 -7.53 -4.71
C LEU A 90 10.77 -7.24 -6.11
N SER A 91 11.51 -6.15 -6.29
CA SER A 91 12.14 -5.79 -7.58
C SER A 91 13.29 -6.73 -7.98
N GLU A 92 13.82 -7.52 -7.04
CA GLU A 92 14.79 -8.58 -7.34
C GLU A 92 14.12 -9.78 -8.03
N GLY A 93 12.81 -9.96 -7.86
CA GLY A 93 12.03 -11.00 -8.55
C GLY A 93 11.55 -10.54 -9.93
N SER A 94 11.27 -11.50 -10.81
CA SER A 94 10.72 -11.23 -12.15
C SER A 94 9.31 -11.79 -12.29
N ILE A 95 8.39 -11.06 -12.93
CA ILE A 95 7.06 -11.59 -13.24
C ILE A 95 7.08 -12.20 -14.64
N ASP A 96 6.99 -13.52 -14.70
CA ASP A 96 6.95 -14.28 -15.96
C ASP A 96 5.52 -14.61 -16.35
N LYS A 97 5.23 -14.46 -17.64
CA LYS A 97 3.98 -14.93 -18.24
C LYS A 97 4.17 -16.37 -18.72
N ILE A 98 3.47 -17.31 -18.09
CA ILE A 98 3.48 -18.73 -18.46
C ILE A 98 2.27 -19.00 -19.33
N ARG A 99 2.51 -19.60 -20.51
CA ARG A 99 1.47 -20.07 -21.43
C ARG A 99 1.73 -21.52 -21.80
N ILE A 100 0.84 -22.42 -21.39
CA ILE A 100 0.93 -23.85 -21.72
C ILE A 100 0.05 -24.11 -22.94
N LYS A 101 0.68 -24.31 -24.11
CA LYS A 101 -0.03 -24.46 -25.40
C LYS A 101 -1.02 -25.62 -25.42
N ASN A 102 -0.74 -26.71 -24.70
CA ASN A 102 -1.55 -27.94 -24.73
C ASN A 102 -2.68 -27.99 -23.70
N VAL A 103 -2.75 -27.05 -22.75
CA VAL A 103 -3.71 -27.14 -21.61
C VAL A 103 -4.54 -25.86 -21.45
N ALA A 104 -4.51 -24.93 -22.42
CA ALA A 104 -5.20 -23.63 -22.34
C ALA A 104 -4.90 -22.80 -21.06
N VAL A 105 -3.86 -23.14 -20.29
CA VAL A 105 -3.50 -22.40 -19.08
C VAL A 105 -2.61 -21.21 -19.45
N GLN A 106 -3.05 -20.01 -19.06
CA GLN A 106 -2.25 -18.80 -19.06
C GLN A 106 -2.23 -18.16 -17.66
N GLY A 107 -1.07 -17.71 -17.22
CA GLY A 107 -0.93 -17.06 -15.91
C GLY A 107 0.34 -16.24 -15.79
N PHE A 108 0.38 -15.41 -14.74
CA PHE A 108 1.59 -14.70 -14.31
C PHE A 108 2.16 -15.41 -13.10
N LYS A 109 3.48 -15.57 -13.05
CA LYS A 109 4.19 -16.19 -11.92
C LYS A 109 5.40 -15.33 -11.57
N LEU A 110 5.63 -15.12 -10.29
CA LEU A 110 6.90 -14.56 -9.82
C LEU A 110 8.00 -15.64 -9.90
N SER A 111 9.05 -15.39 -10.67
CA SER A 111 10.26 -16.20 -10.84
C SER A 111 11.48 -15.50 -10.23
N GLY A 112 12.59 -16.22 -10.09
CA GLY A 112 13.77 -15.69 -9.37
C GLY A 112 13.52 -15.52 -7.87
N LEU A 113 12.68 -16.37 -7.29
CA LEU A 113 12.26 -16.26 -5.89
C LEU A 113 13.41 -16.63 -4.94
N ASN A 114 13.95 -15.63 -4.24
CA ASN A 114 14.78 -15.84 -3.04
C ASN A 114 13.89 -16.02 -1.79
N GLU A 115 14.46 -16.53 -0.71
CA GLU A 115 13.73 -16.79 0.54
C GLU A 115 13.07 -15.53 1.11
N ARG A 116 13.71 -14.37 0.93
CA ARG A 116 13.18 -13.07 1.36
C ARG A 116 11.91 -12.69 0.60
N ILE A 117 11.88 -12.87 -0.72
CA ILE A 117 10.70 -12.60 -1.55
C ILE A 117 9.54 -13.52 -1.15
N TYR A 118 9.80 -14.82 -0.94
CA TYR A 118 8.77 -15.75 -0.48
C TYR A 118 8.17 -15.32 0.86
N GLU A 119 9.02 -14.91 1.82
CA GLU A 119 8.56 -14.44 3.12
C GLU A 119 7.74 -13.15 3.00
N ILE A 120 8.19 -12.18 2.18
CA ILE A 120 7.45 -10.94 1.92
C ILE A 120 6.07 -11.24 1.35
N VAL A 121 5.97 -12.07 0.30
CA VAL A 121 4.69 -12.42 -0.33
C VAL A 121 3.74 -13.12 0.65
N LYS A 122 4.30 -13.98 1.53
CA LYS A 122 3.54 -14.62 2.61
C LYS A 122 3.04 -13.60 3.63
N ARG A 123 3.88 -12.67 4.09
CA ARG A 123 3.51 -11.59 5.02
C ARG A 123 2.46 -10.64 4.42
N LEU A 124 2.51 -10.41 3.12
CA LEU A 124 1.50 -9.64 2.39
C LEU A 124 0.18 -10.39 2.19
N LYS A 125 0.07 -11.66 2.59
CA LYS A 125 -1.10 -12.53 2.34
C LYS A 125 -1.47 -12.61 0.85
N MET A 126 -0.46 -12.70 -0.01
CA MET A 126 -0.65 -12.84 -1.46
C MET A 126 0.01 -14.12 -2.02
N PRO A 127 -0.23 -15.30 -1.41
CA PRO A 127 0.41 -16.55 -1.84
C PRO A 127 0.05 -16.94 -3.29
N GLU A 128 -1.05 -16.41 -3.81
CA GLU A 128 -1.51 -16.63 -5.18
C GLU A 128 -0.49 -16.16 -6.23
N ILE A 129 0.36 -15.18 -5.92
CA ILE A 129 1.33 -14.60 -6.87
C ILE A 129 2.47 -15.60 -7.18
N THR A 130 2.73 -16.55 -6.28
CA THR A 130 3.73 -17.60 -6.49
C THR A 130 3.13 -18.86 -7.12
N ARG A 131 1.80 -18.96 -7.23
CA ARG A 131 1.08 -20.12 -7.78
C ARG A 131 0.61 -19.83 -9.21
N VAL A 132 0.78 -20.81 -10.10
CA VAL A 132 0.17 -20.76 -11.44
C VAL A 132 -1.32 -21.02 -11.26
N LYS A 133 -2.17 -20.03 -11.54
CA LYS A 133 -3.62 -20.25 -11.58
C LYS A 133 -3.97 -21.08 -12.82
N HIS A 134 -4.70 -22.17 -12.61
CA HIS A 134 -5.43 -22.85 -13.68
C HIS A 134 -6.62 -21.96 -14.04
N VAL A 135 -6.58 -21.29 -15.18
CA VAL A 135 -7.76 -20.64 -15.73
C VAL A 135 -8.45 -21.73 -16.56
N MET A 136 -9.54 -22.29 -16.04
CA MET A 136 -10.51 -22.99 -16.88
C MET A 136 -11.44 -21.89 -17.42
N ASP A 137 -11.60 -21.86 -18.73
CA ASP A 137 -12.65 -21.09 -19.41
C ASP A 137 -14.04 -21.58 -18.97
#